data_AF-A0A429RH27-F1
#
_entry.id   AF-A0A429RH27-F1
#
_cell.length_a   1.000
_cell.length_b   1.000
_cell.length_c   1.000
_cell.angle_alpha   90.00
_cell.angle_beta   90.00
_cell.angle_gamma   90.00
#
_symmetry.space_group_name_H-M   'P 1'
#
loop_
_entity.id
_entity.type
_entity.pdbx_description
1 polymer ?
#
loop_
_entity_poly.entity_id
_entity_poly.type
_entity_poly.pdbx_seq_one_letter_code
_entity_poly.pdbx_strand_id
1 'polypeptide(L)'
;MTVTTLPTAHTGPTAPSFTPAPADVTYEPAPAGAPADAPRVFTAINSVMRDAMPVGKNQRNTQQNYAFRGIDDVMSAMAGPLREHGVFILPSIASHRAERRGEKVTHVVIRMRYRVYGPAGDCLIADVPGEASDFADKATNKAQSAALKYLLFTLFMLPVDGRSIDDGDRHHPEVPTEHRAERQEQQRRQQRPQRQQQSRRGQRADAETAAPQAPPRQEQPRRDFKAEAEAATGEEQFTAIRAAAASAGAPPEYLAALDAIADGKRADLRAPQHAPAAVNMAGAEEALRLAASRAHLRTLDADFEQVYGVPIAQASAVQLHAFRKKIEGAA
;
A
#
# COMPACT_ATOMS: atom_id res chain seq x y z
N MET A 1 38.07 -19.64 -49.28
CA MET A 1 37.04 -20.02 -48.29
C MET A 1 37.65 -19.85 -46.90
N THR A 2 37.31 -18.77 -46.21
CA THR A 2 37.77 -18.47 -44.85
C THR A 2 36.58 -18.70 -43.92
N VAL A 3 36.67 -19.76 -43.11
CA VAL A 3 35.64 -20.13 -42.14
C VAL A 3 35.98 -19.43 -40.83
N THR A 4 35.19 -18.41 -40.46
CA THR A 4 35.27 -17.74 -39.16
C THR A 4 34.64 -18.63 -38.09
N THR A 5 35.45 -19.12 -37.15
CA THR A 5 34.96 -19.82 -35.96
C THR A 5 34.48 -18.83 -34.91
N LEU A 6 33.22 -18.95 -34.48
CA LEU A 6 32.64 -18.21 -33.36
C LEU A 6 33.28 -18.63 -32.02
N PRO A 7 33.51 -17.69 -31.08
CA PRO A 7 34.07 -18.01 -29.78
C PRO A 7 33.03 -18.65 -28.84
N THR A 8 33.47 -19.70 -28.15
CA THR A 8 32.71 -20.47 -27.16
C THR A 8 32.33 -19.61 -25.95
N ALA A 9 31.08 -19.70 -25.50
CA ALA A 9 30.55 -18.95 -24.37
C ALA A 9 31.33 -19.21 -23.07
N HIS A 10 31.77 -18.13 -22.41
CA HIS A 10 32.28 -18.16 -21.05
C HIS A 10 31.17 -18.60 -20.08
N THR A 11 31.36 -19.74 -19.42
CA THR A 11 30.59 -20.13 -18.24
C THR A 11 30.91 -19.18 -17.10
N GLY A 12 30.01 -18.23 -16.84
CA GLY A 12 30.02 -17.42 -15.62
C GLY A 12 29.78 -18.28 -14.37
N PRO A 13 30.09 -17.75 -13.17
CA PRO A 13 29.91 -18.48 -11.92
C PRO A 13 28.44 -18.89 -11.74
N THR A 14 28.23 -20.19 -11.50
CA THR A 14 26.93 -20.77 -11.15
C THR A 14 26.32 -20.00 -9.98
N ALA A 15 25.17 -19.39 -10.22
CA ALA A 15 24.34 -18.79 -9.18
C ALA A 15 24.06 -19.85 -8.08
N PRO A 16 24.00 -19.45 -6.80
CA PRO A 16 23.63 -20.38 -5.74
C PRO A 16 22.27 -20.98 -6.07
N SER A 17 22.23 -22.31 -6.20
CA SER A 17 20.98 -23.05 -6.36
C SER A 17 20.14 -22.82 -5.11
N PHE A 18 19.09 -22.03 -5.25
CA PHE A 18 18.06 -21.92 -4.22
C PHE A 18 17.31 -23.24 -4.23
N THR A 19 17.65 -24.14 -3.31
CA THR A 19 16.81 -25.30 -3.03
C THR A 19 15.61 -24.78 -2.23
N PRO A 20 14.39 -24.72 -2.79
CA PRO A 20 13.24 -24.36 -1.98
C PRO A 20 13.06 -25.44 -0.92
N ALA A 21 13.19 -25.06 0.35
CA ALA A 21 12.64 -25.88 1.41
C ALA A 21 11.14 -26.03 1.14
N PRO A 22 10.56 -27.24 1.21
CA PRO A 22 9.16 -27.42 0.91
C PRO A 22 8.35 -26.59 1.92
N ALA A 23 7.47 -25.73 1.40
CA ALA A 23 6.48 -25.04 2.20
C ALA A 23 5.42 -26.07 2.60
N ASP A 24 5.73 -26.87 3.62
CA ASP A 24 4.87 -27.97 4.04
C ASP A 24 3.65 -27.43 4.76
N VAL A 25 2.60 -27.11 4.01
CA VAL A 25 1.25 -27.07 4.61
C VAL A 25 0.93 -28.49 5.05
N THR A 26 0.93 -28.72 6.36
CA THR A 26 0.72 -30.05 6.94
C THR A 26 -0.70 -30.15 7.48
N TYR A 27 -1.40 -31.23 7.16
CA TYR A 27 -2.67 -31.56 7.79
C TYR A 27 -2.45 -32.52 8.95
N GLU A 28 -2.93 -32.16 10.14
CA GLU A 28 -3.04 -33.06 11.28
C GLU A 28 -4.50 -33.50 11.43
N PRO A 29 -4.80 -34.81 11.34
CA PRO A 29 -6.16 -35.31 11.44
C PRO A 29 -6.71 -35.14 12.86
N ALA A 30 -8.03 -35.21 12.97
CA ALA A 30 -8.71 -35.12 14.25
C ALA A 30 -8.34 -36.29 15.18
N PRO A 31 -8.38 -36.07 16.51
CA PRO A 31 -8.12 -37.13 17.47
C PRO A 31 -9.16 -38.26 17.36
N ALA A 32 -8.75 -39.47 17.78
CA ALA A 32 -9.66 -40.60 17.89
C ALA A 32 -10.83 -40.27 18.83
N GLY A 33 -12.05 -40.61 18.43
CA GLY A 33 -13.26 -40.29 19.18
C GLY A 33 -13.84 -38.89 18.92
N ALA A 34 -13.25 -38.10 18.00
CA ALA A 34 -13.89 -36.88 17.54
C ALA A 34 -15.31 -37.16 16.99
N PRO A 35 -16.31 -36.32 17.29
CA PRO A 35 -17.67 -36.51 16.79
C PRO A 35 -17.68 -36.62 15.26
N ALA A 36 -18.40 -37.61 14.73
CA ALA A 36 -18.42 -37.88 13.28
C ALA A 36 -19.13 -36.78 12.47
N ASP A 37 -20.02 -36.04 13.13
CA ASP A 37 -20.81 -34.93 12.60
C ASP A 37 -20.11 -33.57 12.74
N ALA A 38 -19.03 -33.47 13.53
CA ALA A 38 -18.29 -32.23 13.67
C ALA A 38 -17.60 -31.85 12.34
N PRO A 39 -17.75 -30.61 11.85
CA PRO A 39 -17.08 -30.17 10.62
C PRO A 39 -15.56 -30.28 10.72
N ARG A 40 -14.93 -30.83 9.67
CA ARG A 40 -13.48 -30.80 9.51
C ARG A 40 -13.00 -29.38 9.17
N VAL A 41 -11.73 -29.11 9.44
CA VAL A 41 -11.13 -27.78 9.23
C VAL A 41 -11.36 -27.23 7.83
N PHE A 42 -11.28 -28.07 6.79
CA PHE A 42 -11.50 -27.64 5.39
C PHE A 42 -12.94 -27.15 5.16
N THR A 43 -13.93 -27.87 5.69
CA THR A 43 -15.35 -27.49 5.59
C THR A 43 -15.61 -26.20 6.36
N ALA A 44 -15.02 -26.07 7.55
CA ALA A 44 -15.15 -24.88 8.37
C ALA A 44 -14.51 -23.65 7.71
N ILE A 45 -13.32 -23.80 7.11
CA ILE A 45 -12.67 -22.72 6.33
C ILE A 45 -13.56 -22.27 5.17
N ASN A 46 -14.14 -23.20 4.40
CA ASN A 46 -15.06 -22.85 3.31
C ASN A 46 -16.28 -22.07 3.81
N SER A 47 -16.81 -22.41 4.98
CA SER A 47 -17.91 -21.66 5.60
C SER A 47 -17.47 -20.27 6.06
N VAL A 48 -16.29 -20.15 6.68
CA VAL A 48 -15.70 -18.85 7.05
C VAL A 48 -15.52 -17.96 5.82
N MET A 49 -15.05 -18.51 4.70
CA MET A 49 -14.86 -17.77 3.44
C MET A 49 -16.18 -17.22 2.88
N ARG A 50 -17.30 -17.95 3.04
CA ARG A 50 -18.62 -17.48 2.62
C ARG A 50 -19.11 -16.26 3.41
N ASP A 51 -18.75 -16.20 4.68
CA ASP A 51 -19.25 -15.16 5.61
C ASP A 51 -18.24 -14.02 5.83
N ALA A 52 -17.02 -14.15 5.30
CA ALA A 52 -15.97 -13.16 5.45
C ALA A 52 -16.33 -11.82 4.78
N MET A 53 -16.13 -10.73 5.51
CA MET A 53 -16.46 -9.39 5.04
C MET A 53 -15.33 -8.79 4.18
N PRO A 54 -15.65 -7.97 3.15
CA PRO A 54 -14.64 -7.28 2.37
C PRO A 54 -13.75 -6.34 3.19
N VAL A 55 -12.45 -6.34 2.91
CA VAL A 55 -11.48 -5.46 3.55
C VAL A 55 -11.08 -4.33 2.60
N GLY A 56 -11.32 -3.09 3.02
CA GLY A 56 -10.94 -1.87 2.30
C GLY A 56 -9.57 -1.31 2.69
N LYS A 57 -9.02 -0.39 1.89
CA LYS A 57 -7.80 0.36 2.24
C LYS A 57 -8.14 1.52 3.19
N ASN A 58 -8.49 1.20 4.44
CA ASN A 58 -8.95 2.20 5.42
C ASN A 58 -7.81 2.94 6.13
N GLN A 59 -6.58 2.44 6.02
CA GLN A 59 -5.42 2.98 6.72
C GLN A 59 -4.48 3.72 5.76
N ARG A 60 -3.75 4.71 6.28
CA ARG A 60 -2.79 5.51 5.51
C ARG A 60 -1.43 5.53 6.18
N ASN A 61 -0.38 5.21 5.43
CA ASN A 61 0.99 5.46 5.84
C ASN A 61 1.34 6.91 5.48
N THR A 62 1.51 7.78 6.47
CA THR A 62 1.78 9.21 6.25
C THR A 62 3.21 9.49 5.81
N GLN A 63 4.16 8.61 6.12
CA GLN A 63 5.58 8.80 5.76
C GLN A 63 5.86 8.51 4.28
N GLN A 64 5.14 7.54 3.71
CA GLN A 64 5.28 7.14 2.30
C GLN A 64 4.02 7.44 1.49
N ASN A 65 3.05 8.11 2.11
CA ASN A 65 1.84 8.61 1.51
C ASN A 65 1.01 7.59 0.69
N TYR A 66 0.84 6.36 1.20
CA TYR A 66 0.01 5.34 0.54
C TYR A 66 -1.08 4.79 1.46
N ALA A 67 -2.19 4.35 0.86
CA ALA A 67 -3.28 3.69 1.58
C ALA A 67 -3.08 2.17 1.61
N PHE A 68 -3.43 1.53 2.73
CA PHE A 68 -3.23 0.09 2.94
C PHE A 68 -4.35 -0.54 3.77
N ARG A 69 -4.40 -1.88 3.74
CA ARG A 69 -5.30 -2.70 4.55
C ARG A 69 -4.62 -3.01 5.89
N GLY A 70 -5.22 -2.53 6.98
CA GLY A 70 -4.72 -2.77 8.33
C GLY A 70 -4.94 -4.22 8.78
N ILE A 71 -4.09 -4.72 9.67
CA ILE A 71 -4.34 -6.02 10.32
C ILE A 71 -5.62 -5.97 11.17
N ASP A 72 -5.91 -4.83 11.81
CA ASP A 72 -7.11 -4.68 12.63
C ASP A 72 -8.39 -4.80 11.79
N ASP A 73 -8.43 -4.19 10.60
CA ASP A 73 -9.55 -4.33 9.66
C ASP A 73 -9.76 -5.80 9.26
N VAL A 74 -8.66 -6.51 8.99
CA VAL A 74 -8.67 -7.94 8.64
C VAL A 74 -9.19 -8.79 9.80
N MET A 75 -8.70 -8.54 11.02
CA MET A 75 -9.15 -9.25 12.22
C MET A 75 -10.63 -9.00 12.50
N SER A 76 -11.10 -7.76 12.34
CA SER A 76 -12.51 -7.40 12.49
C SER A 76 -13.41 -8.10 11.46
N ALA A 77 -12.99 -8.16 10.19
CA ALA A 77 -13.72 -8.84 9.13
C ALA A 77 -13.84 -10.36 9.37
N MET A 78 -12.85 -10.97 10.03
CA MET A 78 -12.77 -12.41 10.28
C MET A 78 -13.34 -12.85 11.63
N ALA A 79 -13.39 -11.96 12.62
CA ALA A 79 -13.73 -12.34 14.00
C ALA A 79 -15.13 -12.97 14.14
N GLY A 80 -16.13 -12.45 13.43
CA GLY A 80 -17.49 -13.04 13.41
C GLY A 80 -17.50 -14.43 12.78
N PRO A 81 -17.11 -14.55 11.49
CA PRO A 81 -17.07 -15.82 10.77
C PRO A 81 -16.26 -16.92 11.46
N LEU A 82 -15.08 -16.60 11.99
CA LEU A 82 -14.25 -17.58 12.71
C LEU A 82 -14.95 -18.14 13.96
N ARG A 83 -15.62 -17.27 14.74
CA ARG A 83 -16.36 -17.70 15.93
C ARG A 83 -17.57 -18.54 15.57
N GLU A 84 -18.32 -18.14 14.54
CA GLU A 84 -19.52 -18.85 14.10
C GLU A 84 -19.21 -20.29 13.68
N HIS A 85 -18.12 -20.48 12.92
CA HIS A 85 -17.74 -21.80 12.38
C HIS A 85 -16.77 -22.58 13.26
N GLY A 86 -16.48 -22.10 14.47
CA GLY A 86 -15.61 -22.80 15.43
C GLY A 86 -14.16 -22.94 14.96
N VAL A 87 -13.65 -21.98 14.19
CA VAL A 87 -12.26 -21.96 13.71
C VAL A 87 -11.42 -21.04 14.59
N PHE A 88 -10.31 -21.54 15.12
CA PHE A 88 -9.34 -20.70 15.84
C PHE A 88 -7.91 -20.95 15.37
N ILE A 89 -7.05 -19.96 15.55
CA ILE A 89 -5.69 -19.96 15.02
C ILE A 89 -4.70 -19.78 16.18
N LEU A 90 -3.77 -20.72 16.33
CA LEU A 90 -2.71 -20.67 17.33
C LEU A 90 -1.35 -20.34 16.67
N PRO A 91 -0.79 -19.14 16.91
CA PRO A 91 0.53 -18.77 16.39
C PRO A 91 1.67 -19.32 17.25
N SER A 92 2.80 -19.63 16.61
CA SER A 92 4.09 -19.91 17.24
C SER A 92 5.24 -19.40 16.37
N ILE A 93 6.36 -19.01 16.97
CA ILE A 93 7.52 -18.55 16.23
C ILE A 93 8.39 -19.77 15.87
N ALA A 94 8.50 -20.10 14.59
CA ALA A 94 9.35 -21.19 14.11
C ALA A 94 10.82 -20.76 13.94
N SER A 95 11.06 -19.49 13.59
CA SER A 95 12.40 -18.89 13.60
C SER A 95 12.32 -17.38 13.80
N HIS A 96 13.33 -16.81 14.44
CA HIS A 96 13.44 -15.38 14.69
C HIS A 96 14.88 -14.93 14.47
N ARG A 97 15.06 -13.89 13.65
CA ARG A 97 16.33 -13.22 13.43
C ARG A 97 16.09 -11.72 13.58
N ALA A 98 16.85 -11.10 14.47
CA ALA A 98 16.84 -9.65 14.67
C ALA A 98 18.23 -9.09 14.47
N GLU A 99 18.33 -8.01 13.70
CA GLU A 99 19.58 -7.33 13.39
C GLU A 99 19.44 -5.84 13.61
N ARG A 100 20.49 -5.22 14.14
CA ARG A 100 20.57 -3.75 14.21
C ARG A 100 21.15 -3.22 12.91
N ARG A 101 20.39 -2.37 12.22
CA ARG A 101 20.82 -1.65 11.01
C ARG A 101 21.08 -0.18 11.38
N GLY A 102 22.35 0.16 11.50
CA GLY A 102 22.76 1.45 12.09
C GLY A 102 22.42 1.54 13.58
N GLU A 103 22.44 2.76 14.13
CA GLU A 103 22.28 2.95 15.59
C GLU A 103 20.85 2.75 16.09
N LYS A 104 19.84 2.93 15.22
CA LYS A 104 18.44 3.08 15.68
C LYS A 104 17.46 2.11 15.05
N VAL A 105 17.79 1.42 13.97
CA VAL A 105 16.81 0.53 13.32
C VAL A 105 17.05 -0.91 13.75
N THR A 106 15.99 -1.57 14.21
CA THR A 106 15.92 -3.03 14.33
C THR A 106 15.21 -3.57 13.11
N HIS A 107 15.87 -4.47 12.39
CA HIS A 107 15.28 -5.27 11.33
C HIS A 107 15.01 -6.67 11.86
N VAL A 108 13.80 -7.18 11.67
CA VAL A 108 13.37 -8.48 12.15
C VAL A 108 12.80 -9.30 10.99
N VAL A 109 13.28 -10.52 10.87
CA VAL A 109 12.74 -11.56 9.99
C VAL A 109 12.31 -12.73 10.85
N ILE A 110 11.04 -13.12 10.75
CA ILE A 110 10.46 -14.26 11.45
C ILE A 110 9.83 -15.23 10.47
N ARG A 111 9.79 -16.50 10.85
CA ARG A 111 8.88 -17.48 10.27
C ARG A 111 7.87 -17.83 11.34
N MET A 112 6.61 -17.49 11.09
CA MET A 112 5.51 -17.80 11.99
C MET A 112 4.89 -19.12 11.55
N ARG A 113 4.73 -20.04 12.50
CA ARG A 113 3.94 -21.25 12.31
C ARG A 113 2.56 -21.06 12.91
N TYR A 114 1.54 -21.23 12.09
CA TYR A 114 0.15 -21.14 12.50
C TYR A 114 -0.50 -22.51 12.44
N ARG A 115 -1.22 -22.87 13.51
CA ARG A 115 -2.14 -24.00 13.51
C ARG A 115 -3.56 -23.48 13.45
N VAL A 116 -4.29 -23.87 12.41
CA VAL A 116 -5.69 -23.49 12.19
C VAL A 116 -6.53 -24.70 12.52
N TYR A 117 -7.26 -24.63 13.63
CA TYR A 117 -8.06 -25.75 14.13
C TYR A 117 -9.50 -25.65 13.64
N GLY A 118 -10.05 -26.78 13.21
CA GLY A 118 -11.48 -26.96 12.97
C GLY A 118 -12.22 -27.47 14.20
N PRO A 119 -13.57 -27.42 14.21
CA PRO A 119 -14.37 -27.83 15.36
C PRO A 119 -14.28 -29.34 15.66
N ALA A 120 -13.89 -30.17 14.69
CA ALA A 120 -13.61 -31.58 14.93
C ALA A 120 -12.23 -31.85 15.57
N GLY A 121 -11.42 -30.83 15.81
CA GLY A 121 -10.09 -30.93 16.42
C GLY A 121 -8.95 -31.27 15.45
N ASP A 122 -9.23 -31.43 14.15
CA ASP A 122 -8.21 -31.48 13.11
C ASP A 122 -7.62 -30.09 12.84
N CYS A 123 -6.42 -30.02 12.27
CA CYS A 123 -5.80 -28.73 11.98
C CYS A 123 -4.95 -28.69 10.71
N LEU A 124 -4.81 -27.48 10.17
CA LEU A 124 -3.81 -27.14 9.16
C LEU A 124 -2.66 -26.38 9.79
N ILE A 125 -1.44 -26.75 9.41
CA ILE A 125 -0.22 -26.12 9.85
C ILE A 125 0.41 -25.41 8.67
N ALA A 126 0.64 -24.11 8.79
CA ALA A 126 1.28 -23.31 7.76
C ALA A 126 2.38 -22.44 8.35
N ASP A 127 3.53 -22.40 7.66
CA ASP A 127 4.63 -21.49 7.97
C ASP A 127 4.54 -20.26 7.05
N VAL A 128 4.42 -19.07 7.64
CA VAL A 128 4.29 -17.80 6.92
C VAL A 128 5.43 -16.86 7.32
N PRO A 129 6.15 -16.27 6.35
CA PRO A 129 7.19 -15.31 6.65
C PRO A 129 6.60 -13.99 7.17
N GLY A 130 7.32 -13.36 8.09
CA GLY A 130 7.05 -12.01 8.57
C GLY A 130 8.33 -11.19 8.58
N GLU A 131 8.25 -9.95 8.11
CA GLU A 131 9.39 -9.04 8.08
C GLU A 131 8.95 -7.65 8.51
N ALA A 132 9.78 -6.99 9.32
CA ALA A 132 9.57 -5.59 9.67
C ALA A 132 10.87 -4.89 10.08
N SER A 133 10.90 -3.58 9.83
CA SER A 133 11.88 -2.65 10.40
C SER A 133 11.18 -1.67 11.33
N ASP A 134 11.81 -1.34 12.45
CA ASP A 134 11.34 -0.30 13.37
C ASP A 134 12.50 0.45 14.02
N PHE A 135 12.31 1.74 14.33
CA PHE A 135 13.31 2.57 15.00
C PHE A 135 13.41 2.33 16.52
N ALA A 136 12.52 1.51 17.06
CA ALA A 136 12.45 1.18 18.47
C ALA A 136 12.32 -0.35 18.64
N ASP A 137 11.51 -0.77 19.61
CA ASP A 137 11.33 -2.13 20.09
C ASP A 137 10.16 -2.87 19.43
N LYS A 138 9.48 -2.26 18.46
CA LYS A 138 8.23 -2.80 17.87
C LYS A 138 8.43 -3.66 16.63
N ALA A 139 9.67 -3.87 16.17
CA ALA A 139 9.94 -4.61 14.94
C ALA A 139 9.40 -6.05 14.98
N THR A 140 9.56 -6.78 16.10
CA THR A 140 9.03 -8.15 16.22
C THR A 140 7.51 -8.20 16.13
N ASN A 141 6.80 -7.33 16.85
CA ASN A 141 5.33 -7.31 16.82
C ASN A 141 4.81 -6.93 15.43
N LYS A 142 5.46 -5.97 14.75
CA LYS A 142 5.12 -5.62 13.36
C LYS A 142 5.31 -6.80 12.41
N ALA A 143 6.41 -7.55 12.56
CA ALA A 143 6.65 -8.72 11.73
C ALA A 143 5.59 -9.82 11.97
N GLN A 144 5.15 -10.02 13.22
CA GLN A 144 4.05 -10.94 13.55
C GLN A 144 2.70 -10.50 12.96
N SER A 145 2.38 -9.21 13.05
CA SER A 145 1.18 -8.65 12.42
C SER A 145 1.20 -8.80 10.91
N ALA A 146 2.36 -8.60 10.27
CA ALA A 146 2.53 -8.81 8.84
C ALA A 146 2.30 -10.27 8.44
N ALA A 147 2.91 -11.22 9.15
CA ALA A 147 2.72 -12.65 8.90
C ALA A 147 1.25 -13.09 9.06
N LEU A 148 0.59 -12.67 10.14
CA LEU A 148 -0.82 -13.01 10.38
C LEU A 148 -1.71 -12.41 9.29
N LYS A 149 -1.44 -11.17 8.87
CA LYS A 149 -2.17 -10.52 7.78
C LYS A 149 -2.12 -11.37 6.51
N TYR A 150 -0.92 -11.79 6.10
CA TYR A 150 -0.76 -12.60 4.90
C TYR A 150 -1.38 -13.99 5.02
N LEU A 151 -1.27 -14.64 6.19
CA LEU A 151 -1.99 -15.89 6.45
C LEU A 151 -3.50 -15.71 6.20
N LEU A 152 -4.13 -14.70 6.82
CA LEU A 152 -5.58 -14.52 6.72
C LEU A 152 -6.03 -14.20 5.30
N PHE A 153 -5.29 -13.36 4.57
CA PHE A 153 -5.59 -13.09 3.16
C PHE A 153 -5.49 -14.33 2.28
N THR A 154 -4.45 -15.14 2.47
CA THR A 154 -4.17 -16.30 1.61
C THR A 154 -5.00 -17.52 1.98
N LEU A 155 -5.27 -17.75 3.26
CA LEU A 155 -6.06 -18.89 3.70
C LEU A 155 -7.54 -18.72 3.38
N PHE A 156 -8.09 -17.52 3.56
CA PHE A 156 -9.52 -17.26 3.42
C PHE A 156 -9.89 -16.51 2.15
N MET A 157 -8.92 -16.27 1.24
CA MET A 157 -9.12 -15.49 0.01
C MET A 157 -9.94 -14.23 0.26
N LEU A 158 -9.53 -13.47 1.29
CA LEU A 158 -10.33 -12.37 1.83
C LEU A 158 -10.75 -11.40 0.72
N PRO A 159 -12.06 -11.13 0.57
CA PRO A 159 -12.53 -10.24 -0.47
C PRO A 159 -11.93 -8.86 -0.25
N VAL A 160 -11.41 -8.28 -1.32
CA VAL A 160 -10.91 -6.90 -1.35
C VAL A 160 -11.97 -6.03 -2.01
N ASP A 161 -12.24 -4.85 -1.46
CA ASP A 161 -13.16 -3.92 -2.13
C ASP A 161 -12.67 -3.64 -3.57
N GLY A 162 -13.44 -4.10 -4.56
CA GLY A 162 -13.12 -3.98 -5.99
C GLY A 162 -13.05 -2.53 -6.48
N ARG A 163 -13.50 -1.55 -5.69
CA ARG A 163 -13.31 -0.12 -5.96
C ARG A 163 -11.88 0.36 -5.69
N SER A 164 -11.04 -0.48 -5.09
CA SER A 164 -9.66 -0.17 -4.71
C SER A 164 -8.59 -0.59 -5.74
N ILE A 165 -8.95 -0.65 -7.04
CA ILE A 165 -8.05 -0.89 -8.20
C ILE A 165 -6.91 0.17 -8.34
N ASP A 166 -6.79 1.09 -7.39
CA ASP A 166 -5.54 1.83 -7.22
C ASP A 166 -4.46 0.87 -6.70
N ASP A 167 -3.86 0.12 -7.61
CA ASP A 167 -2.67 -0.68 -7.36
C ASP A 167 -1.56 0.28 -6.87
N GLY A 168 -0.97 -0.03 -5.72
CA GLY A 168 0.03 0.84 -5.09
C GLY A 168 1.27 1.08 -5.96
N ASP A 169 1.41 0.33 -7.05
CA ASP A 169 2.46 0.48 -8.05
C ASP A 169 2.33 1.73 -8.94
N ARG A 170 1.22 2.49 -8.87
CA ARG A 170 1.11 3.76 -9.63
C ARG A 170 1.93 4.91 -9.02
N HIS A 171 2.39 4.77 -7.77
CA HIS A 171 3.29 5.72 -7.13
C HIS A 171 4.43 4.97 -6.46
N HIS A 172 5.55 4.79 -7.18
CA HIS A 172 6.81 4.47 -6.53
C HIS A 172 7.07 5.51 -5.43
N PRO A 173 7.56 5.11 -4.23
CA PRO A 173 8.02 6.07 -3.27
C PRO A 173 9.28 6.75 -3.83
N GLU A 174 9.09 7.84 -4.57
CA GLU A 174 10.15 8.81 -4.78
C GLU A 174 10.54 9.29 -3.38
N VAL A 175 11.78 9.05 -2.98
CA VAL A 175 12.28 9.48 -1.67
C VAL A 175 12.30 11.01 -1.68
N PRO A 176 11.37 11.73 -1.01
CA PRO A 176 11.36 13.17 -1.07
C PRO A 176 12.63 13.69 -0.41
N THR A 177 13.34 14.58 -1.08
CA THR A 177 14.56 15.25 -0.59
C THR A 177 14.33 15.93 0.76
N GLU A 178 13.10 16.35 1.05
CA GLU A 178 12.66 16.96 2.30
C GLU A 178 12.79 16.02 3.51
N HIS A 179 12.46 14.73 3.36
CA HIS A 179 12.63 13.74 4.43
C HIS A 179 14.10 13.42 4.70
N ARG A 180 15.05 13.79 3.82
CA ARG A 180 16.50 13.69 4.12
C ARG A 180 16.95 14.85 5.01
N ALA A 181 16.43 16.05 4.79
CA ALA A 181 16.73 17.24 5.58
C ALA A 181 16.13 17.15 6.99
N GLU A 182 14.86 16.74 7.12
CA GLU A 182 14.22 16.55 8.42
C GLU A 182 14.87 15.44 9.25
N ARG A 183 15.29 14.33 8.60
CA ARG A 183 16.07 13.26 9.25
C ARG A 183 17.45 13.73 9.71
N GLN A 184 18.11 14.59 8.94
CA GLN A 184 19.40 15.18 9.33
C GLN A 184 19.25 16.19 10.48
N GLU A 185 18.17 16.98 10.50
CA GLU A 185 17.94 17.97 11.55
C GLU A 185 17.51 17.33 12.88
N GLN A 186 16.69 16.26 12.84
CA GLN A 186 16.42 15.44 14.02
C GLN A 186 17.67 14.72 14.54
N GLN A 187 18.55 14.23 13.66
CA GLN A 187 19.84 13.64 14.07
C GLN A 187 20.76 14.68 14.72
N ARG A 188 20.84 15.91 14.19
CA ARG A 188 21.63 17.02 14.77
C ARG A 188 21.08 17.51 16.11
N ARG A 189 19.76 17.52 16.32
CA ARG A 189 19.14 17.85 17.61
C ARG A 189 19.40 16.80 18.68
N GLN A 190 19.51 15.51 18.31
CA GLN A 190 19.76 14.42 19.25
C GLN A 190 21.25 14.25 19.64
N GLN A 191 22.19 14.79 18.86
CA GLN A 191 23.64 14.79 19.19
C GLN A 191 24.09 16.00 20.03
N ARG A 192 23.21 16.97 20.30
CA ARG A 192 23.53 18.18 21.08
C ARG A 192 23.89 17.97 22.56
N PRO A 193 23.48 16.91 23.29
CA PRO A 193 23.84 16.80 24.71
C PRO A 193 25.31 16.48 24.99
N GLN A 194 26.09 15.95 24.02
CA GLN A 194 27.47 15.53 24.27
C GLN A 194 28.54 16.62 24.02
N ARG A 195 28.25 17.66 23.23
CA ARG A 195 29.24 18.75 22.97
C ARG A 195 29.35 19.80 24.09
N GLN A 196 28.35 19.91 24.98
CA GLN A 196 28.39 20.89 26.07
C GLN A 196 29.23 20.44 27.29
N GLN A 197 29.53 19.14 27.43
CA GLN A 197 30.40 18.66 28.53
C GLN A 197 31.90 18.70 28.20
N GLN A 198 32.30 18.59 26.92
CA GLN A 198 33.72 18.71 26.53
C GLN A 198 34.21 20.17 26.41
N SER A 199 33.31 21.14 26.25
CA SER A 199 33.69 22.55 26.05
C SER A 199 34.06 23.29 27.35
N ARG A 200 33.79 22.72 28.53
CA ARG A 200 34.15 23.33 29.83
C ARG A 200 35.53 22.95 30.36
N ARG A 201 36.27 22.06 29.69
CA ARG A 201 37.60 21.61 30.14
C ARG A 201 38.78 22.25 29.40
N GLY A 202 38.53 23.01 28.33
CA GLY A 202 39.57 23.61 27.47
C GLY A 202 39.75 25.12 27.58
N GLN A 203 38.85 25.85 28.27
CA GLN A 203 38.96 27.32 28.40
C GLN A 203 39.77 27.71 29.63
N ARG A 204 41.06 27.36 29.61
CA ARG A 204 42.14 27.96 30.42
C ARG A 204 43.45 27.84 29.65
N ALA A 205 43.50 28.45 28.47
CA ALA A 205 44.73 28.89 27.85
C ALA A 205 44.37 29.85 26.70
N ASP A 206 44.99 31.02 26.76
CA ASP A 206 45.31 31.89 25.65
C ASP A 206 44.18 32.75 25.07
N ALA A 207 44.04 33.91 25.72
CA ALA A 207 43.60 35.14 25.11
C ALA A 207 44.73 35.78 24.27
N GLU A 208 44.34 36.69 23.38
CA GLU A 208 45.16 37.62 22.57
C GLU A 208 45.63 37.13 21.19
N THR A 209 44.90 37.49 20.11
CA THR A 209 45.14 38.71 19.32
C THR A 209 44.09 38.86 18.21
N ALA A 210 43.73 40.10 17.89
CA ALA A 210 42.59 40.50 17.04
C ALA A 210 43.00 40.89 15.61
N ALA A 211 42.09 40.68 14.64
CA ALA A 211 41.77 41.64 13.55
C ALA A 211 40.45 41.25 12.85
N PRO A 212 39.62 42.21 12.36
CA PRO A 212 38.25 41.97 11.94
C PRO A 212 38.12 41.64 10.44
N GLN A 213 37.44 40.55 10.09
CA GLN A 213 37.05 40.23 8.71
C GLN A 213 35.55 40.42 8.50
N ALA A 214 35.21 41.02 7.36
CA ALA A 214 33.87 41.43 6.95
C ALA A 214 32.85 40.26 6.94
N PRO A 215 31.55 40.52 7.18
CA PRO A 215 30.55 39.46 7.22
C PRO A 215 30.34 38.84 5.82
N PRO A 216 30.22 37.50 5.72
CA PRO A 216 29.93 36.84 4.47
C PRO A 216 28.50 37.18 4.03
N ARG A 217 28.34 37.51 2.73
CA ARG A 217 27.03 37.69 2.09
C ARG A 217 26.22 36.39 2.25
N GLN A 218 25.03 36.51 2.82
CA GLN A 218 24.06 35.42 2.92
C GLN A 218 23.57 35.08 1.50
N GLU A 219 23.95 33.90 1.00
CA GLU A 219 23.32 33.30 -0.17
C GLU A 219 21.87 32.97 0.19
N GLN A 220 20.93 33.64 -0.48
CA GLN A 220 19.51 33.33 -0.38
C GLN A 220 19.24 31.94 -0.97
N PRO A 221 18.25 31.20 -0.44
CA PRO A 221 17.91 29.87 -0.93
C PRO A 221 17.56 29.94 -2.42
N ARG A 222 18.25 29.13 -3.24
CA ARG A 222 18.03 29.07 -4.69
C ARG A 222 16.61 28.58 -4.96
N ARG A 223 15.78 29.45 -5.54
CA ARG A 223 14.42 29.13 -6.00
C ARG A 223 14.49 28.04 -7.07
N ASP A 224 13.59 27.07 -7.00
CA ASP A 224 13.48 25.99 -7.98
C ASP A 224 12.52 26.39 -9.10
N PHE A 225 13.08 27.05 -10.12
CA PHE A 225 12.31 27.55 -11.25
C PHE A 225 11.66 26.44 -12.09
N LYS A 226 12.14 25.19 -12.01
CA LYS A 226 11.57 24.06 -12.74
C LYS A 226 10.26 23.61 -12.11
N ALA A 227 10.24 23.44 -10.79
CA ALA A 227 9.02 23.14 -10.05
C ALA A 227 7.98 24.26 -10.19
N GLU A 228 8.42 25.53 -10.19
CA GLU A 228 7.53 26.67 -10.42
C GLU A 228 6.92 26.64 -11.84
N ALA A 229 7.69 26.27 -12.88
CA ALA A 229 7.18 26.13 -14.25
C ALA A 229 6.22 24.94 -14.40
N GLU A 230 6.49 23.81 -13.74
CA GLU A 230 5.58 22.66 -13.71
C GLU A 230 4.28 22.94 -12.94
N ALA A 231 4.24 23.94 -12.06
CA ALA A 231 3.04 24.41 -11.39
C ALA A 231 2.30 25.52 -12.15
N ALA A 232 2.97 26.24 -13.06
CA ALA A 232 2.38 27.35 -13.79
C ALA A 232 1.25 26.89 -14.73
N THR A 233 0.16 27.66 -14.75
CA THR A 233 -1.06 27.37 -15.52
C THR A 233 -1.36 28.42 -16.59
N GLY A 234 -0.62 29.53 -16.59
CA GLY A 234 -0.81 30.66 -17.49
C GLY A 234 0.49 31.14 -18.15
N GLU A 235 0.37 31.66 -19.36
CA GLU A 235 1.49 32.12 -20.20
C GLU A 235 2.32 33.26 -19.57
N GLU A 236 1.66 34.18 -18.86
CA GLU A 236 2.33 35.23 -18.11
C GLU A 236 3.21 34.68 -16.97
N GLN A 237 2.75 33.60 -16.32
CA GLN A 237 3.51 32.95 -15.23
C GLN A 237 4.77 32.27 -15.77
N PHE A 238 4.67 31.56 -16.91
CA PHE A 238 5.83 30.97 -17.57
C PHE A 238 6.86 32.04 -17.96
N THR A 239 6.41 33.16 -18.51
CA THR A 239 7.27 34.28 -18.90
C THR A 239 7.99 34.88 -17.70
N ALA A 240 7.29 35.08 -16.58
CA ALA A 240 7.86 35.61 -15.35
C ALA A 240 8.89 34.65 -14.71
N ILE A 241 8.60 33.34 -14.69
CA ILE A 241 9.49 32.32 -14.14
C ILE A 241 10.78 32.21 -14.97
N ARG A 242 10.65 32.23 -16.30
CA ARG A 242 11.80 32.22 -17.22
C ARG A 242 12.67 33.47 -17.07
N ALA A 243 12.07 34.65 -16.96
CA ALA A 243 12.81 35.91 -16.76
C ALA A 243 13.54 35.93 -15.40
N ALA A 244 12.91 35.38 -14.36
CA ALA A 244 13.52 35.24 -13.04
C ALA A 244 14.69 34.23 -13.04
N ALA A 245 14.55 33.11 -13.75
CA ALA A 245 15.62 32.13 -13.93
C ALA A 245 16.82 32.71 -14.70
N ALA A 246 16.56 33.48 -15.77
CA ALA A 246 17.62 34.14 -16.53
C ALA A 246 18.36 35.20 -15.70
N SER A 247 17.63 36.00 -14.91
CA SER A 247 18.20 37.01 -14.01
C SER A 247 19.01 36.38 -12.86
N ALA A 248 18.66 35.16 -12.48
CA ALA A 248 19.40 34.37 -11.49
C ALA A 248 20.63 33.66 -12.06
N GLY A 249 20.94 33.85 -13.36
CA GLY A 249 22.12 33.28 -14.02
C GLY A 249 21.98 31.82 -14.42
N ALA A 250 20.75 31.33 -14.65
CA ALA A 250 20.53 29.97 -15.10
C ALA A 250 21.19 29.70 -16.47
N PRO A 251 21.81 28.52 -16.67
CA PRO A 251 22.45 28.20 -17.94
C PRO A 251 21.42 28.13 -19.08
N PRO A 252 21.82 28.41 -20.34
CA PRO A 252 20.89 28.44 -21.48
C PRO A 252 20.10 27.14 -21.68
N GLU A 253 20.71 25.98 -21.40
CA GLU A 253 20.06 24.67 -21.48
C GLU A 253 18.91 24.54 -20.45
N TYR A 254 19.06 25.15 -19.28
CA TYR A 254 18.02 25.13 -18.25
C TYR A 254 16.84 26.02 -18.63
N LEU A 255 17.08 27.18 -19.25
CA LEU A 255 16.00 28.03 -19.77
C LEU A 255 15.23 27.35 -20.91
N ALA A 256 15.93 26.60 -21.78
CA ALA A 256 15.30 25.81 -22.84
C ALA A 256 14.41 24.68 -22.28
N ALA A 257 14.81 24.06 -21.16
CA ALA A 257 13.97 23.06 -20.48
C ALA A 257 12.68 23.67 -19.91
N LEU A 258 12.72 24.90 -19.41
CA LEU A 258 11.51 25.61 -18.95
C LEU A 258 10.57 25.93 -20.12
N ASP A 259 11.13 26.33 -21.27
CA ASP A 259 10.36 26.59 -22.49
C ASP A 259 9.63 25.34 -23.00
N ALA A 260 10.29 24.17 -22.97
CA ALA A 260 9.68 22.89 -23.36
C ALA A 260 8.50 22.48 -22.46
N ILE A 261 8.58 22.75 -21.15
CA ILE A 261 7.48 22.49 -20.19
C ILE A 261 6.27 23.39 -20.51
N ALA A 262 6.52 24.66 -20.85
CA ALA A 262 5.47 25.59 -21.23
C ALA A 262 4.74 25.13 -22.52
N ASP A 263 5.50 24.63 -23.50
CA ASP A 263 4.95 24.17 -24.78
C ASP A 263 4.14 22.87 -24.66
N GLY A 264 4.59 21.91 -23.84
CA GLY A 264 3.83 20.68 -23.57
C GLY A 264 2.45 20.98 -22.96
N LYS A 265 2.39 21.90 -22.00
CA LYS A 265 1.12 22.30 -21.38
C LYS A 265 0.20 23.09 -22.31
N ARG A 266 0.75 23.89 -23.23
CA ARG A 266 -0.05 24.53 -24.29
C ARG A 266 -0.69 23.50 -25.23
N ALA A 267 -0.03 22.37 -25.47
CA ALA A 267 -0.56 21.30 -26.31
C ALA A 267 -1.70 20.54 -25.61
N ASP A 268 -1.56 20.22 -24.32
CA ASP A 268 -2.58 19.50 -23.54
C ASP A 268 -3.88 20.30 -23.39
N LEU A 269 -3.79 21.63 -23.26
CA LEU A 269 -4.96 22.51 -23.21
C LEU A 269 -5.72 22.63 -24.53
N ARG A 270 -5.15 22.15 -25.65
CA ARG A 270 -5.74 22.25 -27.00
C ARG A 270 -6.39 20.94 -27.49
N ALA A 271 -6.36 19.85 -26.73
CA ALA A 271 -6.92 18.55 -27.14
C ALA A 271 -8.41 18.36 -26.71
N PRO A 272 -9.33 17.90 -27.59
CA PRO A 272 -10.75 17.72 -27.27
C PRO A 272 -11.06 16.38 -26.55
N GLN A 273 -11.89 16.43 -25.50
CA GLN A 273 -12.24 15.29 -24.61
C GLN A 273 -13.47 14.49 -25.11
N HIS A 274 -13.47 13.15 -24.99
CA HIS A 274 -14.62 12.24 -25.25
C HIS A 274 -14.89 11.32 -24.02
N ALA A 275 -16.16 11.02 -23.73
CA ALA A 275 -16.67 10.32 -22.53
C ALA A 275 -17.12 8.84 -22.79
N PRO A 276 -17.20 7.93 -21.78
CA PRO A 276 -17.67 6.54 -21.96
C PRO A 276 -19.03 6.25 -21.29
N ALA A 277 -20.01 5.70 -22.03
CA ALA A 277 -21.39 5.44 -21.56
C ALA A 277 -21.88 3.98 -21.64
N ALA A 278 -21.07 3.02 -22.11
CA ALA A 278 -21.59 1.68 -22.46
C ALA A 278 -21.43 0.57 -21.39
N VAL A 279 -20.75 0.81 -20.25
CA VAL A 279 -20.34 -0.28 -19.32
C VAL A 279 -21.33 -0.52 -18.15
N ASN A 280 -22.39 0.28 -17.97
CA ASN A 280 -23.14 0.31 -16.70
C ASN A 280 -24.57 -0.29 -16.67
N MET A 281 -25.07 -0.92 -17.74
CA MET A 281 -26.48 -1.40 -17.75
C MET A 281 -26.65 -2.77 -17.07
N ALA A 282 -25.88 -3.78 -17.50
CA ALA A 282 -26.02 -5.15 -16.98
C ALA A 282 -25.71 -5.24 -15.48
N GLY A 283 -24.69 -4.53 -15.00
CA GLY A 283 -24.36 -4.46 -13.58
C GLY A 283 -25.42 -3.73 -12.74
N ALA A 284 -26.12 -2.76 -13.32
CA ALA A 284 -27.20 -2.05 -12.62
C ALA A 284 -28.45 -2.95 -12.47
N GLU A 285 -28.75 -3.79 -13.46
CA GLU A 285 -29.85 -4.75 -13.42
C GLU A 285 -29.61 -5.87 -12.38
N GLU A 286 -28.41 -6.46 -12.38
CA GLU A 286 -28.04 -7.51 -11.42
C GLU A 286 -28.12 -7.00 -9.97
N ALA A 287 -27.63 -5.79 -9.73
CA ALA A 287 -27.68 -5.17 -8.42
C ALA A 287 -29.13 -4.89 -7.94
N LEU A 288 -30.03 -4.56 -8.88
CA LEU A 288 -31.45 -4.37 -8.57
C LEU A 288 -32.11 -5.70 -8.17
N ARG A 289 -31.85 -6.78 -8.93
CA ARG A 289 -32.39 -8.12 -8.61
C ARG A 289 -31.90 -8.63 -7.25
N LEU A 290 -30.64 -8.39 -6.92
CA LEU A 290 -30.09 -8.76 -5.61
C LEU A 290 -30.77 -8.01 -4.46
N ALA A 291 -31.03 -6.71 -4.62
CA ALA A 291 -31.74 -5.92 -3.62
C ALA A 291 -33.18 -6.41 -3.41
N ALA A 292 -33.90 -6.72 -4.49
CA ALA A 292 -35.23 -7.30 -4.41
C ALA A 292 -35.25 -8.67 -3.72
N SER A 293 -34.26 -9.52 -4.01
CA SER A 293 -34.11 -10.82 -3.36
C SER A 293 -33.90 -10.68 -1.84
N ARG A 294 -33.12 -9.68 -1.41
CA ARG A 294 -32.89 -9.40 0.01
C ARG A 294 -34.13 -8.87 0.71
N ALA A 295 -34.92 -8.05 0.02
CA ALA A 295 -36.19 -7.53 0.53
C ALA A 295 -37.36 -8.52 0.38
N HIS A 296 -37.11 -9.76 -0.08
CA HIS A 296 -38.13 -10.77 -0.40
C HIS A 296 -39.23 -10.27 -1.37
N LEU A 297 -38.90 -9.31 -2.23
CA LEU A 297 -39.83 -8.72 -3.19
C LEU A 297 -39.98 -9.65 -4.41
N ARG A 298 -41.06 -10.44 -4.43
CA ARG A 298 -41.34 -11.41 -5.51
C ARG A 298 -41.96 -10.79 -6.76
N THR A 299 -42.35 -9.52 -6.69
CA THR A 299 -43.05 -8.77 -7.74
C THR A 299 -42.17 -7.73 -8.43
N LEU A 300 -40.84 -7.82 -8.30
CA LEU A 300 -39.88 -6.83 -8.80
C LEU A 300 -40.17 -6.32 -10.22
N ASP A 301 -40.34 -7.23 -11.19
CA ASP A 301 -40.52 -6.84 -12.59
C ASP A 301 -41.84 -6.07 -12.79
N ALA A 302 -42.93 -6.52 -12.15
CA ALA A 302 -44.24 -5.87 -12.21
C ALA A 302 -44.22 -4.51 -11.48
N ASP A 303 -43.59 -4.43 -10.31
CA ASP A 303 -43.49 -3.20 -9.52
C ASP A 303 -42.61 -2.16 -10.23
N PHE A 304 -41.53 -2.61 -10.89
CA PHE A 304 -40.66 -1.75 -11.68
C PHE A 304 -41.40 -1.20 -12.91
N GLU A 305 -42.07 -2.07 -13.66
CA GLU A 305 -42.84 -1.69 -14.85
C GLU A 305 -44.01 -0.77 -14.50
N GLN A 306 -44.67 -0.98 -13.37
CA GLN A 306 -45.71 -0.08 -12.86
C GLN A 306 -45.18 1.32 -12.54
N VAL A 307 -43.93 1.45 -12.07
CA VAL A 307 -43.34 2.74 -11.65
C VAL A 307 -42.70 3.50 -12.81
N TYR A 308 -42.09 2.80 -13.77
CA TYR A 308 -41.36 3.44 -14.88
C TYR A 308 -42.02 3.28 -16.25
N GLY A 309 -43.09 2.49 -16.37
CA GLY A 309 -43.83 2.26 -17.60
C GLY A 309 -43.04 1.47 -18.66
N VAL A 310 -41.90 0.88 -18.27
CA VAL A 310 -41.03 0.08 -19.13
C VAL A 310 -40.52 -1.13 -18.36
N PRO A 311 -40.34 -2.29 -19.03
CA PRO A 311 -39.72 -3.45 -18.41
C PRO A 311 -38.24 -3.18 -18.11
N ILE A 312 -37.70 -3.87 -17.10
CA ILE A 312 -36.31 -3.73 -16.63
C ILE A 312 -35.28 -3.83 -17.76
N ALA A 313 -35.50 -4.73 -18.72
CA ALA A 313 -34.63 -4.93 -19.89
C ALA A 313 -34.53 -3.72 -20.83
N GLN A 314 -35.46 -2.75 -20.73
CA GLN A 314 -35.50 -1.52 -21.53
C GLN A 314 -35.21 -0.28 -20.70
N ALA A 315 -34.88 -0.44 -19.42
CA ALA A 315 -34.66 0.67 -18.51
C ALA A 315 -33.23 1.23 -18.59
N SER A 316 -33.08 2.53 -18.33
CA SER A 316 -31.77 3.17 -18.17
C SER A 316 -31.12 2.79 -16.83
N ALA A 317 -29.78 2.82 -16.78
CA ALA A 317 -29.03 2.56 -15.55
C ALA A 317 -29.45 3.49 -14.39
N VAL A 318 -29.86 4.73 -14.70
CA VAL A 318 -30.35 5.69 -13.70
C VAL A 318 -31.67 5.23 -13.08
N GLN A 319 -32.61 4.71 -13.88
CA GLN A 319 -33.88 4.18 -13.39
C GLN A 319 -33.68 2.92 -12.54
N LEU A 320 -32.78 2.02 -12.97
CA LEU A 320 -32.42 0.81 -12.22
C LEU A 320 -31.82 1.15 -10.84
N HIS A 321 -30.88 2.09 -10.79
CA HIS A 321 -30.28 2.56 -9.54
C HIS A 321 -31.28 3.28 -8.63
N ALA A 322 -32.18 4.09 -9.20
CA ALA A 322 -33.19 4.81 -8.44
C ALA A 322 -34.19 3.84 -7.78
N PHE A 323 -34.62 2.80 -8.49
CA PHE A 323 -35.54 1.80 -7.94
C PHE A 323 -34.88 0.94 -6.87
N ARG A 324 -33.63 0.53 -7.09
CA ARG A 324 -32.84 -0.22 -6.11
C ARG A 324 -32.78 0.51 -4.77
N LYS A 325 -32.47 1.81 -4.78
CA LYS A 325 -32.43 2.63 -3.56
C LYS A 325 -33.77 2.68 -2.82
N LYS A 326 -34.89 2.64 -3.54
CA LYS A 326 -36.22 2.58 -2.91
C LYS A 326 -36.46 1.25 -2.21
N ILE A 327 -36.07 0.14 -2.83
CA ILE A 327 -36.17 -1.20 -2.21
C ILE A 327 -35.30 -1.27 -0.96
N GLU A 328 -34.04 -0.82 -1.06
CA GLU A 328 -33.09 -0.85 0.07
C GLU A 328 -33.47 0.11 1.20
N GLY A 329 -34.23 1.18 0.92
CA GLY A 329 -34.73 2.11 1.93
C GLY A 329 -36.05 1.69 2.58
N ALA A 330 -36.73 0.68 2.05
CA ALA A 330 -38.00 0.16 2.54
C ALA A 330 -37.86 -1.18 3.30
N ALA A 331 -36.68 -1.81 3.24
CA ALA A 331 -36.31 -3.02 3.99
C ALA A 331 -35.66 -2.66 5.32
#